data_AF-A0AA36IXL3-F1
#
_entry.id   AF-A0AA36IXL3-F1
#
_cell.length_a   1.000
_cell.length_b   1.000
_cell.length_c   1.000
_cell.angle_alpha   90.00
_cell.angle_beta   90.00
_cell.angle_gamma   90.00
#
_symmetry.space_group_name_H-M   'P 1'
#
loop_
_entity.id
_entity.type
_entity.pdbx_description
1 polymer ?
#
loop_
_entity_poly.entity_id
_entity_poly.type
_entity_poly.pdbx_seq_one_letter_code
_entity_poly.pdbx_strand_id
1 'polypeptide(L)'
;MRGHWPICRSGSALRLLEGPQPLQDAMASWAEEVQTYQHERRVKLHPDLFKGPTVGYVRGETSKRERSFNPLLGRFLDPQREQEQQSFEDETKRGFLNLARDVQLRREAPFDLVTHERKFQALVPQHQDPGFEKEPKRPFPGTAADYNIISNVSFDQHHWAHPDERPVPKDRVPKKRLIPAMLHKDFNILTNRYREHHEAKIARDQELNLLEAADKLRKTKPFDPVQQKFCDEDMENRMRACQDALTTEIKLRGEEVLREPSSVGCL
;
A
#
# COMPACT_ATOMS: atom_id res chain seq x y z
N MET A 1 -5.30 -4.44 40.41
CA MET A 1 -4.10 -3.57 40.41
C MET A 1 -4.21 -2.65 39.21
N ARG A 2 -4.43 -1.35 39.43
CA ARG A 2 -4.67 -0.34 38.38
C ARG A 2 -3.36 0.43 38.15
N GLY A 3 -2.77 0.32 36.96
CA GLY A 3 -1.58 1.06 36.58
C GLY A 3 -1.91 2.51 36.27
N HIS A 4 -1.49 3.42 37.14
CA HIS A 4 -1.37 4.85 36.88
C HIS A 4 -0.02 5.11 36.22
N TRP A 5 -0.02 5.79 35.08
CA TRP A 5 1.20 6.35 34.48
C TRP A 5 1.60 7.62 35.25
N PRO A 6 2.88 7.80 35.65
CA PRO A 6 3.29 9.02 36.33
C PRO A 6 3.48 10.14 35.31
N ILE A 7 2.77 11.24 35.54
CA ILE A 7 2.98 12.53 34.87
C ILE A 7 4.25 13.14 35.48
N CYS A 8 5.34 13.18 34.71
CA CYS A 8 6.54 13.92 35.09
C CYS A 8 6.25 15.43 35.11
N ARG A 9 6.11 15.99 36.31
CA ARG A 9 6.26 17.43 36.55
C ARG A 9 7.73 17.72 36.83
N SER A 10 8.49 18.17 35.83
CA SER A 10 9.77 18.84 36.07
C SER A 10 9.48 20.30 36.40
N GLY A 11 9.80 20.69 37.63
CA GLY A 11 9.73 22.07 38.10
C GLY A 11 10.74 22.94 37.35
N SER A 12 10.24 23.99 36.71
CA SER A 12 11.05 25.05 36.14
C SER A 12 11.30 26.09 37.22
N ALA A 13 12.58 26.28 37.54
CA ALA A 13 13.08 27.33 38.41
C ALA A 13 12.68 28.72 37.89
N LEU A 14 12.48 29.62 38.85
CA LEU A 14 12.36 31.08 38.69
C LEU A 14 13.26 31.62 37.57
N ARG A 15 12.65 32.15 36.50
CA ARG A 15 13.23 33.24 35.71
C ARG A 15 12.50 34.52 36.06
N LEU A 16 13.28 35.46 36.56
CA LEU A 16 12.94 36.84 36.84
C LEU A 16 12.48 37.56 35.57
N LEU A 17 11.68 38.61 35.79
CA LEU A 17 11.03 39.43 34.80
C LEU A 17 11.97 39.95 33.71
N GLU A 18 11.63 39.66 32.46
CA GLU A 18 11.89 40.54 31.32
C GLU A 18 10.53 40.82 30.66
N GLY A 19 10.25 42.10 30.38
CA GLY A 19 8.93 42.59 29.98
C GLY A 19 8.40 42.02 28.66
N PRO A 20 7.15 42.36 28.30
CA PRO A 20 6.55 41.89 27.05
C PRO A 20 7.40 42.43 25.87
N GLN A 21 8.06 41.53 25.17
CA GLN A 21 8.69 41.82 23.89
C GLN A 21 7.63 42.43 22.95
N PRO A 22 7.95 43.52 22.22
CA PRO A 22 6.99 44.17 21.35
C PRO A 22 6.53 43.18 20.26
N LEU A 23 5.21 43.18 20.00
CA LEU A 23 4.50 42.52 18.91
C LEU A 23 5.06 42.91 17.52
N GLN A 24 6.27 42.47 17.19
CA GLN A 24 6.90 42.65 15.87
C GLN A 24 6.82 41.39 15.00
N ASP A 25 6.31 40.27 15.52
CA ASP A 25 6.09 39.03 14.74
C ASP A 25 4.82 39.06 13.87
N ALA A 26 4.08 40.18 13.87
CA ALA A 26 2.76 40.29 13.22
C ALA A 26 2.79 40.53 11.70
N MET A 27 3.93 40.36 11.01
CA MET A 27 4.00 40.44 9.54
C MET A 27 4.77 39.31 8.86
N ALA A 28 5.03 38.19 9.53
CA ALA A 28 5.36 36.96 8.81
C ALA A 28 4.07 36.49 8.11
N SER A 29 4.09 36.51 6.77
CA SER A 29 2.99 35.94 6.00
C SER A 29 2.77 34.50 6.45
N TRP A 30 1.52 34.05 6.57
CA TRP A 30 1.21 32.63 6.84
C TRP A 30 1.99 31.69 5.90
N ALA A 31 2.29 32.14 4.68
CA ALA A 31 3.13 31.40 3.74
C ALA A 31 4.57 31.21 4.24
N GLU A 32 5.17 32.22 4.88
CA GLU A 32 6.52 32.12 5.47
C GLU A 32 6.51 31.22 6.70
N GLU A 33 5.46 31.27 7.52
CA GLU A 33 5.29 30.38 8.67
C GLU A 33 5.14 28.90 8.26
N VAL A 34 4.42 28.65 7.17
CA VAL A 34 4.34 27.29 6.58
C VAL A 34 5.68 26.86 6.00
N GLN A 35 6.44 27.77 5.38
CA GLN A 35 7.77 27.45 4.84
C GLN A 35 8.78 27.19 5.95
N THR A 36 8.79 27.97 7.04
CA THR A 36 9.64 27.71 8.20
C THR A 36 9.26 26.40 8.85
N TYR A 37 7.97 26.12 9.09
CA TYR A 37 7.52 24.82 9.61
C TYR A 37 7.98 23.64 8.74
N GLN A 38 7.85 23.75 7.42
CA GLN A 38 8.34 22.72 6.49
C GLN A 38 9.86 22.56 6.52
N HIS A 39 10.60 23.68 6.63
CA HIS A 39 12.05 23.69 6.74
C HIS A 39 12.52 23.06 8.06
N GLU A 40 11.89 23.41 9.18
CA GLU A 40 12.18 22.85 10.49
C GLU A 40 11.95 21.33 10.51
N ARG A 41 10.83 20.87 9.95
CA ARG A 41 10.53 19.45 9.83
C ARG A 41 11.53 18.69 8.95
N ARG A 42 12.10 19.33 7.91
CA ARG A 42 13.00 18.67 6.95
C ARG A 42 14.48 18.76 7.33
N VAL A 43 14.90 19.83 7.99
CA VAL A 43 16.31 20.21 8.12
C VAL A 43 16.76 20.31 9.58
N LYS A 44 15.91 20.79 10.50
CA LYS A 44 16.30 20.91 11.91
C LYS A 44 16.20 19.54 12.59
N LEU A 45 17.35 18.89 12.79
CA LEU A 45 17.46 17.77 13.71
C LEU A 45 17.21 18.27 15.13
N HIS A 46 16.46 17.49 15.92
CA HIS A 46 16.18 17.83 17.32
C HIS A 46 17.51 18.02 18.09
N PRO A 47 17.68 19.10 18.87
CA PRO A 47 18.96 19.41 19.54
C PRO A 47 19.40 18.33 20.55
N ASP A 48 18.49 17.44 20.95
CA ASP A 48 18.77 16.35 21.89
C ASP A 48 18.98 15.00 21.22
N LEU A 49 18.97 14.91 19.88
CA LEU A 49 19.13 13.64 19.15
C LEU A 49 20.44 12.91 19.48
N PHE A 50 21.46 13.65 19.93
CA PHE A 50 22.80 13.15 20.23
C PHE A 50 23.22 13.33 21.71
N LYS A 51 22.31 13.72 22.60
CA LYS A 51 22.62 13.93 24.04
C LYS A 51 22.37 12.71 24.93
N GLY A 52 22.12 11.54 24.33
CA GLY A 52 21.92 10.29 25.06
C GLY A 52 23.22 9.49 25.24
N PRO A 53 23.26 8.54 26.21
CA PRO A 53 24.37 7.60 26.31
C PRO A 53 24.51 6.85 24.98
N THR A 54 25.72 6.83 24.42
CA THR A 54 26.04 6.06 23.21
C THR A 54 25.93 4.58 23.54
N VAL A 55 24.78 3.98 23.27
CA VAL A 55 24.58 2.53 23.40
C VAL A 55 25.43 1.86 22.34
N GLY A 56 26.49 1.16 22.76
CA GLY A 56 27.34 0.37 21.88
C GLY A 56 26.49 -0.66 21.14
N TYR A 57 26.37 -0.52 19.83
CA TYR A 57 25.58 -1.43 19.02
C TYR A 57 26.38 -2.70 18.74
N VAL A 58 26.08 -3.78 19.46
CA VAL A 58 26.63 -5.10 19.16
C VAL A 58 25.80 -5.70 18.03
N ARG A 59 26.35 -5.70 16.80
CA ARG A 59 25.69 -6.20 15.57
C ARG A 59 25.02 -7.57 15.72
N GLY A 60 25.59 -8.45 16.55
CA GLY A 60 25.05 -9.78 16.81
C GLY A 60 23.77 -9.79 17.65
N GLU A 61 23.63 -8.88 18.62
CA GLU A 61 22.41 -8.78 19.43
C GLU A 61 21.24 -8.24 18.61
N THR A 62 21.49 -7.27 17.74
CA THR A 62 20.42 -6.70 16.93
C THR A 62 19.96 -7.68 15.86
N SER A 63 20.88 -8.43 15.23
CA SER A 63 20.50 -9.52 14.33
C SER A 63 19.67 -10.61 15.03
N LYS A 64 19.97 -10.92 16.30
CA LYS A 64 19.15 -11.85 17.10
C LYS A 64 17.76 -11.29 17.45
N ARG A 65 17.68 -9.98 17.78
CA ARG A 65 16.39 -9.29 18.01
C ARG A 65 15.55 -9.21 16.73
N GLU A 66 16.19 -8.94 15.58
CA GLU A 66 15.56 -8.91 14.26
C GLU A 66 15.07 -10.30 13.83
N ARG A 67 15.75 -11.37 14.27
CA ARG A 67 15.37 -12.78 14.03
C ARG A 67 14.52 -13.38 15.15
N SER A 68 13.66 -12.60 15.82
CA SER A 68 12.79 -13.15 16.86
C SER A 68 11.76 -14.17 16.33
N PHE A 69 11.44 -14.09 15.04
CA PHE A 69 10.43 -14.91 14.38
C PHE A 69 11.07 -15.86 13.36
N ASN A 70 10.67 -17.13 13.38
CA ASN A 70 11.11 -18.14 12.42
C ASN A 70 10.09 -18.26 11.27
N PRO A 71 10.39 -17.76 10.06
CA PRO A 71 9.44 -17.75 8.95
C PRO A 71 9.15 -19.13 8.37
N LEU A 72 10.02 -20.12 8.57
CA LEU A 72 9.80 -21.48 8.07
C LEU A 72 8.83 -22.26 8.96
N LEU A 73 8.95 -22.11 10.27
CA LEU A 73 8.07 -22.76 11.24
C LEU A 73 6.81 -21.93 11.55
N GLY A 74 6.83 -20.63 11.20
CA GLY A 74 5.75 -19.71 11.53
C GLY A 74 5.61 -19.45 13.02
N ARG A 75 6.69 -19.57 13.81
CA ARG A 75 6.69 -19.45 15.28
C ARG A 75 7.75 -18.47 15.76
N PHE A 76 7.51 -17.84 16.91
CA PHE A 76 8.57 -17.11 17.61
C PHE A 76 9.62 -18.09 18.18
N LEU A 77 10.88 -17.67 18.15
CA LEU A 77 11.98 -18.42 18.78
C LEU A 77 11.92 -18.34 20.31
N ASP A 78 11.28 -17.29 20.83
CA ASP A 78 11.04 -17.09 22.26
C ASP A 78 9.77 -17.83 22.70
N PRO A 79 9.86 -18.82 23.61
CA PRO A 79 8.71 -19.63 24.01
C PRO A 79 7.64 -18.84 24.78
N GLN A 80 8.01 -17.79 25.52
CA GLN A 80 7.02 -17.00 26.28
C GLN A 80 6.13 -16.20 25.33
N ARG A 81 6.76 -15.52 24.37
CA ARG A 81 6.05 -14.75 23.35
C ARG A 81 5.18 -15.64 22.45
N GLU A 82 5.66 -16.83 22.12
CA GLU A 82 4.87 -17.82 21.37
C GLU A 82 3.64 -18.28 22.16
N GLN A 83 3.77 -18.54 23.47
CA GLN A 83 2.65 -18.93 24.31
C GLN A 83 1.60 -17.81 24.44
N GLU A 84 2.04 -16.56 24.62
CA GLU A 84 1.16 -15.39 24.63
C GLU A 84 0.41 -15.26 23.30
N GLN A 85 1.11 -15.35 22.17
CA GLN A 85 0.48 -15.31 20.85
C GLN A 85 -0.54 -16.44 20.67
N GLN A 86 -0.18 -17.68 21.02
CA GLN A 86 -1.07 -18.83 20.91
C GLN A 86 -2.33 -18.66 21.76
N SER A 87 -2.19 -18.18 23.00
CA SER A 87 -3.34 -17.91 23.86
C SER A 87 -4.26 -16.84 23.28
N PHE A 88 -3.69 -15.75 22.74
CA PHE A 88 -4.44 -14.69 22.09
C PHE A 88 -5.19 -15.18 20.84
N GLU A 89 -4.52 -15.96 19.99
CA GLU A 89 -5.13 -16.55 18.80
C GLU A 89 -6.26 -17.52 19.16
N ASP A 90 -6.06 -18.35 20.19
CA ASP A 90 -7.06 -19.28 20.70
C ASP A 90 -8.28 -18.55 21.27
N GLU A 91 -8.07 -17.51 22.08
CA GLU A 91 -9.14 -16.68 22.63
C GLU A 91 -9.93 -15.99 21.52
N THR A 92 -9.23 -15.42 20.55
CA THR A 92 -9.83 -14.75 19.38
C THR A 92 -10.64 -15.73 18.55
N LYS A 93 -10.07 -16.92 18.27
CA LYS A 93 -10.74 -17.99 17.52
C LYS A 93 -11.98 -18.49 18.26
N ARG A 94 -11.89 -18.71 19.58
CA ARG A 94 -13.04 -19.08 20.42
C ARG A 94 -14.11 -17.98 20.40
N GLY A 95 -13.71 -16.71 20.48
CA GLY A 95 -14.62 -15.57 20.37
C GLY A 95 -15.39 -15.56 19.05
N PHE A 96 -14.70 -15.75 17.92
CA PHE A 96 -15.35 -15.84 16.61
C PHE A 96 -16.25 -17.07 16.45
N LEU A 97 -15.84 -18.23 16.96
CA LEU A 97 -16.65 -19.44 16.93
C LEU A 97 -17.93 -19.29 17.76
N ASN A 98 -17.83 -18.68 18.95
CA ASN A 98 -18.98 -18.40 19.79
C ASN A 98 -19.92 -17.41 19.12
N LEU A 99 -19.40 -16.32 18.54
CA LEU A 99 -20.21 -15.36 17.80
C LEU A 99 -20.91 -16.00 16.60
N ALA A 100 -20.20 -16.82 15.82
CA ALA A 100 -20.77 -17.53 14.69
C ALA A 100 -21.88 -18.49 15.13
N ARG A 101 -21.65 -19.23 16.23
CA ARG A 101 -22.64 -20.11 16.84
C ARG A 101 -23.87 -19.33 17.32
N ASP A 102 -23.69 -18.17 17.94
CA ASP A 102 -24.79 -17.31 18.38
C ASP A 102 -25.61 -16.78 17.19
N VAL A 103 -24.94 -16.36 16.11
CA VAL A 103 -25.60 -15.92 14.87
C VAL A 103 -26.39 -17.07 14.23
N GLN A 104 -25.83 -18.28 14.24
CA GLN A 104 -26.50 -19.47 13.75
C GLN A 104 -27.73 -19.81 14.60
N LEU A 105 -27.59 -19.83 15.93
CA LEU A 105 -28.69 -20.09 16.87
C LEU A 105 -29.84 -19.09 16.75
N ARG A 106 -29.55 -17.82 16.38
CA ARG A 106 -30.59 -16.81 16.11
C ARG A 106 -31.40 -17.06 14.84
N ARG A 107 -30.84 -17.80 13.87
CA ARG A 107 -31.46 -18.06 12.57
C ARG A 107 -32.13 -19.42 12.51
N GLU A 108 -31.63 -20.39 13.27
CA GLU A 108 -32.16 -21.74 13.31
C GLU A 108 -33.31 -21.91 14.30
N ALA A 109 -34.03 -23.04 14.18
CA ALA A 109 -35.01 -23.45 15.17
C ALA A 109 -34.33 -23.68 16.54
N PRO A 110 -35.00 -23.29 17.65
CA PRO A 110 -34.43 -23.34 19.01
C PRO A 110 -34.29 -24.77 19.58
N PHE A 111 -34.92 -25.75 18.95
CA PHE A 111 -34.88 -27.16 19.32
C PHE A 111 -34.15 -27.98 18.25
N ASP A 112 -33.52 -29.07 18.69
CA ASP A 112 -33.07 -30.13 17.80
C ASP A 112 -34.28 -30.96 17.35
N LEU A 113 -34.36 -31.28 16.05
CA LEU A 113 -35.50 -31.98 15.46
C LEU A 113 -35.51 -33.47 15.82
N VAL A 114 -34.35 -34.05 16.13
CA VAL A 114 -34.25 -35.49 16.43
C VAL A 114 -34.47 -35.74 17.91
N THR A 115 -33.71 -35.06 18.77
CA THR A 115 -33.74 -35.26 20.22
C THR A 115 -34.82 -34.43 20.91
N HIS A 116 -35.39 -33.43 20.23
CA HIS A 116 -36.31 -32.44 20.80
C HIS A 116 -35.72 -31.64 21.98
N GLU A 117 -34.40 -31.71 22.18
CA GLU A 117 -33.70 -30.95 23.19
C GLU A 117 -33.52 -29.50 22.73
N ARG A 118 -33.56 -28.56 23.68
CA ARG A 118 -33.25 -27.17 23.38
C ARG A 118 -31.75 -27.04 23.11
N LYS A 119 -31.39 -26.44 21.97
CA LYS A 119 -30.00 -26.25 21.56
C LYS A 119 -29.21 -25.31 22.49
N PHE A 120 -29.92 -24.52 23.29
CA PHE A 120 -29.32 -23.65 24.30
C PHE A 120 -30.13 -23.70 25.59
N GLN A 121 -29.41 -23.76 26.71
CA GLN A 121 -29.97 -23.55 28.04
C GLN A 121 -29.78 -22.07 28.37
N ALA A 122 -30.87 -21.37 28.68
CA ALA A 122 -30.77 -19.98 29.11
C ALA A 122 -29.94 -19.95 30.40
N LEU A 123 -28.70 -19.47 30.30
CA LEU A 123 -27.89 -19.13 31.46
C LEU A 123 -28.59 -17.93 32.11
N VAL A 124 -29.37 -18.22 33.17
CA VAL A 124 -30.16 -17.28 33.99
C VAL A 124 -31.59 -16.99 33.47
N PRO A 125 -32.64 -17.20 34.29
CA PRO A 125 -33.96 -16.64 34.05
C PRO A 125 -33.85 -15.11 34.11
N GLN A 126 -34.20 -14.45 33.02
CA GLN A 126 -34.19 -13.00 32.87
C GLN A 126 -34.90 -12.31 34.05
N HIS A 127 -34.14 -11.78 35.01
CA HIS A 127 -34.45 -10.43 35.44
C HIS A 127 -34.31 -9.60 34.16
N GLN A 128 -35.41 -9.04 33.69
CA GLN A 128 -35.37 -8.01 32.66
C GLN A 128 -34.47 -6.91 33.22
N ASP A 129 -33.20 -6.89 32.85
CA ASP A 129 -32.36 -5.72 33.07
C ASP A 129 -33.06 -4.58 32.31
N PRO A 130 -33.58 -3.55 33.00
CA PRO A 130 -34.35 -2.48 32.37
C PRO A 130 -33.41 -1.54 31.61
N GLY A 131 -32.80 -2.03 30.53
CA GLY A 131 -31.78 -1.31 29.78
C GLY A 131 -31.34 -1.94 28.45
N PHE A 132 -31.86 -3.10 28.07
CA PHE A 132 -31.49 -3.77 26.80
C PHE A 132 -32.66 -3.89 25.80
N GLU A 133 -33.72 -3.11 25.95
CA GLU A 133 -34.53 -2.78 24.79
C GLU A 133 -33.63 -1.99 23.83
N LYS A 134 -33.24 -2.63 22.71
CA LYS A 134 -32.55 -1.90 21.65
C LYS A 134 -33.50 -0.79 21.22
N GLU A 135 -33.17 0.45 21.58
CA GLU A 135 -33.88 1.60 21.04
C GLU A 135 -33.96 1.43 19.51
N PRO A 136 -35.15 1.60 18.91
CA PRO A 136 -35.27 1.55 17.46
C PRO A 136 -34.26 2.55 16.92
N LYS A 137 -33.31 2.07 16.12
CA LYS A 137 -32.30 2.93 15.52
C LYS A 137 -33.05 4.04 14.81
N ARG A 138 -32.82 5.29 15.22
CA ARG A 138 -33.39 6.45 14.54
C ARG A 138 -33.06 6.30 13.05
N PRO A 139 -34.04 6.43 12.15
CA PRO A 139 -33.76 6.36 10.73
C PRO A 139 -32.66 7.38 10.42
N PHE A 140 -31.66 6.96 9.66
CA PHE A 140 -30.59 7.86 9.24
C PHE A 140 -31.25 9.07 8.55
N PRO A 141 -30.88 10.32 8.89
CA PRO A 141 -31.48 11.47 8.24
C PRO A 141 -31.34 11.32 6.73
N GLY A 142 -32.42 11.59 6.00
CA GLY A 142 -32.42 11.48 4.55
C GLY A 142 -31.37 12.42 3.99
N THR A 143 -30.26 11.88 3.47
CA THR A 143 -29.20 12.66 2.79
C THR A 143 -29.68 13.34 1.51
N ALA A 144 -30.92 13.07 1.11
CA ALA A 144 -31.62 13.66 -0.03
C ALA A 144 -32.57 14.80 0.36
N ALA A 145 -32.74 15.12 1.65
CA ALA A 145 -33.54 16.26 2.06
C ALA A 145 -32.76 17.56 1.81
N ASP A 146 -33.43 18.55 1.22
CA ASP A 146 -32.87 19.89 1.11
C ASP A 146 -33.02 20.60 2.46
N TYR A 147 -31.96 21.31 2.88
CA TYR A 147 -31.88 21.98 4.19
C TYR A 147 -31.76 23.49 4.02
N ASN A 148 -32.31 24.22 4.99
CA ASN A 148 -32.03 25.64 5.14
C ASN A 148 -30.61 25.82 5.69
N ILE A 149 -29.75 26.55 4.96
CA ILE A 149 -28.34 26.77 5.31
C ILE A 149 -28.18 27.52 6.64
N ILE A 150 -29.16 28.36 7.02
CA ILE A 150 -29.09 29.19 8.23
C ILE A 150 -29.55 28.41 9.46
N SER A 151 -30.70 27.72 9.36
CA SER A 151 -31.28 27.01 10.52
C SER A 151 -30.86 25.54 10.62
N ASN A 152 -30.24 24.97 9.58
CA ASN A 152 -29.88 23.55 9.47
C ASN A 152 -31.06 22.58 9.70
N VAL A 153 -32.29 23.05 9.43
CA VAL A 153 -33.53 22.27 9.48
C VAL A 153 -33.93 21.90 8.05
N SER A 154 -34.56 20.72 7.87
CA SER A 154 -35.05 20.31 6.54
C SER A 154 -36.14 21.26 6.03
N PHE A 155 -36.22 21.44 4.72
CA PHE A 155 -37.27 22.26 4.12
C PHE A 155 -38.67 21.67 4.35
N ASP A 156 -38.82 20.38 4.64
CA ASP A 156 -40.10 19.81 5.06
C ASP A 156 -40.66 20.47 6.34
N GLN A 157 -39.79 20.91 7.24
CA GLN A 157 -40.20 21.59 8.47
C GLN A 157 -40.14 23.11 8.33
N HIS A 158 -39.20 23.63 7.54
CA HIS A 158 -38.88 25.05 7.50
C HIS A 158 -38.84 25.61 6.07
N HIS A 159 -39.95 25.47 5.34
CA HIS A 159 -40.20 26.15 4.05
C HIS A 159 -41.13 27.36 4.26
N TRP A 160 -40.92 28.43 3.49
CA TRP A 160 -41.74 29.65 3.51
C TRP A 160 -43.11 29.49 2.83
N ALA A 161 -43.33 28.38 2.14
CA ALA A 161 -44.56 28.09 1.38
C ALA A 161 -45.39 27.01 2.10
N HIS A 162 -46.71 27.06 1.91
CA HIS A 162 -47.65 26.07 2.46
C HIS A 162 -47.27 24.66 2.00
N PRO A 163 -47.39 23.60 2.83
CA PRO A 163 -47.01 22.22 2.47
C PRO A 163 -47.41 21.76 1.06
N ASP A 164 -48.60 22.12 0.60
CA ASP A 164 -49.13 21.72 -0.72
C ASP A 164 -48.52 22.48 -1.91
N GLU A 165 -47.95 23.66 -1.67
CA GLU A 165 -47.34 24.53 -2.69
C GLU A 165 -45.82 24.41 -2.74
N ARG A 166 -45.23 23.54 -1.90
CA ARG A 166 -43.78 23.37 -1.84
C ARG A 166 -43.28 22.68 -3.11
N PRO A 167 -42.15 23.13 -3.67
CA PRO A 167 -41.53 22.43 -4.79
C PRO A 167 -41.13 21.02 -4.36
N VAL A 168 -41.56 20.02 -5.15
CA VAL A 168 -41.20 18.62 -4.92
C VAL A 168 -39.68 18.46 -5.14
N PRO A 169 -38.94 17.81 -4.21
CA PRO A 169 -37.53 17.52 -4.41
C PRO A 169 -37.31 16.76 -5.71
N LYS A 170 -36.30 17.15 -6.51
CA LYS A 170 -35.99 16.44 -7.75
C LYS A 170 -35.46 15.04 -7.42
N ASP A 171 -36.10 14.01 -7.94
CA ASP A 171 -35.61 12.63 -7.84
C ASP A 171 -34.20 12.54 -8.43
N ARG A 172 -33.22 12.27 -7.56
CA ARG A 172 -31.85 12.03 -8.00
C ARG A 172 -31.77 10.59 -8.51
N VAL A 173 -31.48 10.43 -9.80
CA VAL A 173 -31.18 9.12 -10.39
C VAL A 173 -30.02 8.50 -9.59
N PRO A 174 -30.15 7.27 -9.05
CA PRO A 174 -29.09 6.65 -8.29
C PRO A 174 -27.84 6.54 -9.18
N LYS A 175 -26.71 7.04 -8.70
CA LYS A 175 -25.43 6.89 -9.38
C LYS A 175 -25.15 5.39 -9.51
N LYS A 176 -25.22 4.86 -10.74
CA LYS A 176 -24.75 3.49 -11.02
C LYS A 176 -23.25 3.46 -10.69
N ARG A 177 -22.87 2.62 -9.72
CA ARG A 177 -21.45 2.38 -9.41
C ARG A 177 -20.85 1.64 -10.60
N LEU A 178 -20.19 2.37 -11.49
CA LEU A 178 -19.41 1.76 -12.57
C LEU A 178 -18.16 1.14 -11.94
N ILE A 179 -17.94 -0.15 -12.20
CA ILE A 179 -16.69 -0.81 -11.81
C ILE A 179 -15.62 -0.33 -12.80
N PRO A 180 -14.47 0.19 -12.34
CA PRO A 180 -13.39 0.59 -13.23
C PRO A 180 -12.97 -0.57 -14.14
N ALA A 181 -12.71 -0.28 -15.42
CA ALA A 181 -12.36 -1.31 -16.40
C ALA A 181 -11.15 -2.18 -15.97
N MET A 182 -10.18 -1.61 -15.25
CA MET A 182 -9.02 -2.35 -14.72
C MET A 182 -9.39 -3.44 -13.70
N LEU A 183 -10.53 -3.31 -13.00
CA LEU A 183 -11.00 -4.37 -12.09
C LEU A 183 -11.74 -5.49 -12.84
N HIS A 184 -12.10 -5.27 -14.10
CA HIS A 184 -12.79 -6.27 -14.88
C HIS A 184 -11.77 -7.27 -15.44
N LYS A 185 -11.68 -8.43 -14.78
CA LYS A 185 -10.85 -9.54 -15.26
C LYS A 185 -11.43 -10.05 -16.58
N ASP A 186 -10.58 -10.13 -17.60
CA ASP A 186 -10.95 -10.61 -18.93
C ASP A 186 -10.79 -12.12 -19.10
N PHE A 187 -10.31 -12.81 -18.05
CA PHE A 187 -10.21 -14.26 -17.97
C PHE A 187 -11.04 -14.84 -16.83
N ASN A 188 -11.42 -16.10 -17.00
CA ASN A 188 -12.12 -16.88 -16.00
C ASN A 188 -11.13 -17.46 -14.99
N ILE A 189 -11.32 -17.14 -13.71
CA ILE A 189 -10.41 -17.51 -12.62
C ILE A 189 -10.30 -19.03 -12.43
N LEU A 190 -11.36 -19.79 -12.74
CA LEU A 190 -11.36 -21.24 -12.56
C LEU A 190 -10.67 -21.99 -13.70
N THR A 191 -10.78 -21.48 -14.92
CA THR A 191 -10.31 -22.18 -16.13
C THR A 191 -9.08 -21.51 -16.75
N ASN A 192 -8.67 -20.34 -16.25
CA ASN A 192 -7.64 -19.47 -16.82
C ASN A 192 -7.83 -19.16 -18.31
N ARG A 193 -9.05 -19.34 -18.84
CA ARG A 193 -9.38 -19.00 -20.22
C ARG A 193 -9.89 -17.58 -20.32
N TYR A 194 -9.46 -16.88 -21.36
CA TYR A 194 -10.02 -15.58 -21.69
C TYR A 194 -11.49 -15.73 -22.07
N ARG A 195 -12.32 -14.76 -21.68
CA ARG A 195 -13.77 -14.75 -21.97
C ARG A 195 -14.06 -14.66 -23.46
N GLU A 196 -13.22 -13.94 -24.19
CA GLU A 196 -13.36 -13.68 -25.63
C GLU A 196 -12.02 -13.93 -26.33
N HIS A 197 -12.07 -14.57 -27.51
CA HIS A 197 -10.93 -14.82 -28.41
C HIS A 197 -9.68 -15.41 -27.72
N HIS A 198 -9.88 -16.45 -26.92
CA HIS A 198 -8.82 -17.04 -26.08
C HIS A 198 -7.56 -17.45 -26.85
N GLU A 199 -7.71 -18.17 -27.95
CA GLU A 199 -6.57 -18.64 -28.74
C GLU A 199 -5.80 -17.48 -29.37
N ALA A 200 -6.50 -16.49 -29.93
CA ALA A 200 -5.87 -15.32 -30.53
C ALA A 200 -5.13 -14.46 -29.48
N LYS A 201 -5.68 -14.34 -28.26
CA LYS A 201 -5.00 -13.64 -27.16
C LYS A 201 -3.77 -14.41 -26.69
N ILE A 202 -3.86 -15.73 -26.53
CA ILE A 202 -2.69 -16.56 -26.20
C ILE A 202 -1.59 -16.39 -27.23
N ALA A 203 -1.92 -16.47 -28.53
CA ALA A 203 -0.92 -16.33 -29.59
C ALA A 203 -0.22 -14.97 -29.51
N ARG A 204 -0.99 -13.90 -29.31
CA ARG A 204 -0.44 -12.55 -29.12
C ARG A 204 0.44 -12.45 -27.87
N ASP A 205 0.01 -13.01 -26.75
CA ASP A 205 0.77 -12.97 -25.49
C ASP A 205 2.08 -13.77 -25.62
N GLN A 206 2.07 -14.91 -26.33
CA GLN A 206 3.27 -15.68 -26.62
C GLN A 206 4.25 -14.90 -27.49
N GLU A 207 3.77 -14.22 -28.52
CA GLU A 207 4.57 -13.35 -29.38
C GLU A 207 5.19 -12.19 -28.58
N LEU A 208 4.40 -11.51 -27.75
CA LEU A 208 4.88 -10.44 -26.87
C LEU A 208 5.93 -10.93 -25.87
N ASN A 209 5.71 -12.11 -25.27
CA ASN A 209 6.67 -12.71 -24.35
C ASN A 209 7.99 -13.05 -25.04
N LEU A 210 7.94 -13.53 -26.29
CA LEU A 210 9.12 -13.82 -27.09
C LEU A 210 9.90 -12.53 -27.40
N LEU A 211 9.21 -11.47 -27.80
CA LEU A 211 9.82 -10.16 -28.05
C LEU A 211 10.44 -9.57 -26.77
N GLU A 212 9.75 -9.65 -25.64
CA GLU A 212 10.27 -9.16 -24.36
C GLU A 212 11.49 -9.99 -23.90
N ALA A 213 11.47 -11.31 -24.12
CA ALA A 213 12.61 -12.17 -23.84
C ALA A 213 13.81 -11.84 -24.73
N ALA A 214 13.59 -11.58 -26.02
CA ALA A 214 14.62 -11.12 -26.94
C ALA A 214 15.24 -9.79 -26.48
N ASP A 215 14.42 -8.82 -26.08
CA ASP A 215 14.90 -7.53 -25.56
C ASP A 215 15.67 -7.67 -24.24
N LYS A 216 15.22 -8.54 -23.33
CA LYS A 216 15.96 -8.86 -22.10
C LYS A 216 17.30 -9.52 -22.41
N LEU A 217 17.33 -10.42 -23.37
CA LEU A 217 18.57 -11.08 -23.80
C LEU A 217 19.55 -10.05 -24.35
N ARG A 218 19.11 -9.18 -25.27
CA ARG A 218 19.92 -8.10 -25.86
C ARG A 218 20.54 -7.20 -24.80
N LYS A 219 19.76 -6.80 -23.79
CA LYS A 219 20.22 -5.95 -22.67
C LYS A 219 21.21 -6.63 -21.74
N THR A 220 21.02 -7.91 -21.46
CA THR A 220 21.83 -8.65 -20.46
C THR A 220 23.09 -9.27 -21.06
N LYS A 221 23.01 -9.72 -22.31
CA LYS A 221 24.06 -10.42 -23.05
C LYS A 221 24.13 -9.84 -24.47
N PRO A 222 24.85 -8.73 -24.67
CA PRO A 222 24.92 -8.09 -25.98
C PRO A 222 25.66 -8.96 -27.02
N PHE A 223 26.56 -9.84 -26.57
CA PHE A 223 27.39 -10.68 -27.43
C PHE A 223 27.22 -12.16 -27.08
N ASP A 224 27.03 -12.99 -28.11
CA ASP A 224 27.02 -14.45 -27.99
C ASP A 224 28.42 -15.02 -28.32
N PRO A 225 29.14 -15.57 -27.34
CA PRO A 225 30.48 -16.12 -27.58
C PRO A 225 30.48 -17.41 -28.40
N VAL A 226 29.37 -18.14 -28.47
CA VAL A 226 29.29 -19.41 -29.22
C VAL A 226 29.13 -19.12 -30.70
N GLN A 227 28.21 -18.22 -31.04
CA GLN A 227 28.00 -17.78 -32.42
C GLN A 227 28.98 -16.70 -32.88
N GLN A 228 29.74 -16.12 -31.95
CA GLN A 228 30.65 -14.99 -32.16
C GLN A 228 29.97 -13.80 -32.85
N LYS A 229 28.71 -13.54 -32.50
CA LYS A 229 27.87 -12.48 -33.08
C LYS A 229 27.19 -11.66 -31.99
N PHE A 230 26.87 -10.41 -32.29
CA PHE A 230 26.03 -9.62 -31.40
C PHE A 230 24.57 -10.05 -31.50
N CYS A 231 23.87 -10.03 -30.36
CA CYS A 231 22.44 -10.34 -30.29
C CYS A 231 21.57 -9.26 -30.95
N ASP A 232 22.12 -8.05 -31.09
CA ASP A 232 21.50 -6.92 -31.78
C ASP A 232 22.06 -6.78 -33.20
N GLU A 233 21.18 -6.85 -34.20
CA GLU A 233 21.54 -6.72 -35.62
C GLU A 233 22.18 -5.36 -35.92
N ASP A 234 21.72 -4.28 -35.27
CA ASP A 234 22.30 -2.95 -35.46
C ASP A 234 23.73 -2.86 -34.94
N MET A 235 24.04 -3.52 -33.82
CA MET A 235 25.41 -3.57 -33.28
C MET A 235 26.31 -4.43 -34.16
N GLU A 236 25.78 -5.56 -34.62
CA GLU A 236 26.46 -6.47 -35.55
C GLU A 236 26.82 -5.75 -36.86
N ASN A 237 25.88 -5.00 -37.45
CA ASN A 237 26.10 -4.24 -38.68
C ASN A 237 27.16 -3.15 -38.50
N ARG A 238 27.17 -2.46 -37.35
CA ARG A 238 28.24 -1.49 -37.02
C ARG A 238 29.59 -2.17 -36.89
N MET A 239 29.65 -3.32 -36.22
CA MET A 239 30.90 -4.07 -36.06
C MET A 239 31.43 -4.57 -37.41
N ARG A 240 30.56 -5.11 -38.27
CA ARG A 240 30.92 -5.52 -39.63
C ARG A 240 31.45 -4.35 -40.44
N ALA A 241 30.78 -3.20 -40.43
CA ALA A 241 31.28 -2.01 -41.13
C ALA A 241 32.67 -1.58 -40.65
N CYS A 242 32.94 -1.64 -39.34
CA CYS A 242 34.27 -1.35 -38.79
C CYS A 242 35.32 -2.40 -39.21
N GLN A 243 34.97 -3.69 -39.21
CA GLN A 243 35.86 -4.76 -39.65
C GLN A 243 36.16 -4.66 -41.14
N ASP A 244 35.15 -4.39 -41.97
CA ASP A 244 35.31 -4.19 -43.40
C ASP A 244 36.24 -3.00 -43.66
N ALA A 245 36.03 -1.87 -43.00
CA ALA A 245 36.91 -0.70 -43.10
C ALA A 245 38.36 -1.04 -42.71
N LEU A 246 38.56 -1.71 -41.58
CA LEU A 246 39.90 -2.14 -41.12
C LEU A 246 40.57 -3.08 -42.13
N THR A 247 39.85 -4.06 -42.65
CA THR A 247 40.41 -5.00 -43.64
C THR A 247 40.76 -4.30 -44.94
N THR A 248 39.98 -3.31 -45.37
CA THR A 248 40.32 -2.48 -46.54
C THR A 248 41.56 -1.62 -46.30
N GLU A 249 41.69 -0.99 -45.13
CA GLU A 249 42.88 -0.21 -44.76
C GLU A 249 44.15 -1.07 -44.73
N ILE A 250 44.08 -2.26 -44.12
CA ILE A 250 45.20 -3.21 -44.07
C ILE A 250 45.63 -3.63 -45.48
N LYS A 251 44.67 -3.92 -46.37
CA LYS A 251 44.96 -4.24 -47.77
C LYS A 251 45.64 -3.09 -48.49
N LEU A 252 45.11 -1.87 -48.34
CA LEU A 252 45.69 -0.67 -48.95
C LEU A 252 47.12 -0.40 -48.45
N ARG A 253 47.37 -0.47 -47.14
CA ARG A 253 48.72 -0.34 -46.58
C ARG A 253 49.66 -1.46 -47.02
N GLY A 254 49.16 -2.69 -47.10
CA GLY A 254 49.94 -3.82 -47.61
C GLY A 254 50.33 -3.64 -49.07
N GLU A 255 49.43 -3.10 -49.89
CA GLU A 255 49.70 -2.76 -51.29
C GLU A 255 50.68 -1.59 -51.41
N GLU A 256 50.62 -0.57 -50.55
CA GLU A 256 51.59 0.53 -50.50
C GLU A 256 53.02 0.04 -50.19
N VAL A 257 53.17 -0.87 -49.22
CA VAL A 257 54.48 -1.48 -48.89
C VAL A 257 55.05 -2.30 -50.07
N LEU A 258 54.19 -2.94 -50.86
CA LEU A 258 54.58 -3.68 -52.06
C LEU A 258 54.82 -2.77 -53.28
N ARG A 259 54.34 -1.52 -53.24
CA ARG A 259 54.46 -0.55 -54.32
C ARG A 259 55.68 0.34 -54.24
N GLU A 260 56.51 0.26 -53.20
CA GLU A 260 57.83 0.90 -53.22
C GLU A 260 58.76 0.10 -54.14
N PRO A 261 59.07 0.58 -55.37
CA PRO A 261 60.06 -0.10 -56.18
C PRO A 261 61.43 0.11 -55.56
N SER A 262 62.18 -0.99 -55.53
CA SER A 262 63.63 -1.08 -55.42
C SER A 262 64.36 -0.19 -56.45
N SER A 263 64.24 1.12 -56.31
CA SER A 263 64.97 2.13 -57.09
C SER A 263 66.12 2.70 -56.27
N VAL A 264 66.97 1.81 -55.77
CA VAL A 264 68.38 2.13 -55.52
C VAL A 264 69.20 1.10 -56.29
N GLY A 265 69.06 1.17 -57.61
CA GLY A 265 70.00 0.59 -58.56
C GLY A 265 71.11 1.60 -58.82
N CYS A 266 72.34 1.17 -58.55
CA CYS A 266 73.64 1.64 -59.02
C CYS A 266 73.66 2.83 -60.01
N LEU A 267 74.33 3.93 -59.65
CA LEU A 267 75.71 4.28 -60.05
C LEU A 267 76.13 5.59 -59.40
#